data_AF-A0A942EPK8-F1
#
_entry.id   AF-A0A942EPK8-F1
#
_cell.length_a   1.000
_cell.length_b   1.000
_cell.length_c   1.000
_cell.angle_alpha   90.00
_cell.angle_beta   90.00
_cell.angle_gamma   90.00
#
_symmetry.space_group_name_H-M   'P 1'
#
loop_
_entity.id
_entity.type
_entity.pdbx_description
1 polymer ?
#
loop_
_entity_poly.entity_id
_entity_poly.type
_entity_poly.pdbx_seq_one_letter_code
_entity_poly.pdbx_strand_id
1 'polypeptide(L)'
;MSIRAHRVEEIKTSGESFNLWHDEKIIKWLEKKTFFFESLNEDLCGFAEVEVDDLKAMLSEIGGQISERQRKSIEDDIRIAAGQDSWYIRYYCF
;
A
#
# COMPACT_ATOMS: atom_id res chain seq x y z
N MET A 1 7.73 -5.77 25.99
CA MET A 1 8.24 -5.86 24.61
C MET A 1 9.29 -4.77 24.43
N SER A 2 10.45 -5.09 23.85
CA SER A 2 11.48 -4.10 23.54
C SER A 2 11.44 -3.83 22.04
N ILE A 3 11.00 -2.64 21.66
CA ILE A 3 10.99 -2.20 20.25
C ILE A 3 12.39 -1.67 19.92
N ARG A 4 12.97 -2.12 18.80
CA ARG A 4 14.29 -1.70 18.30
C ARG A 4 14.15 -1.28 16.84
N ALA A 5 14.73 -0.14 16.49
CA ALA A 5 14.78 0.35 15.12
C ALA A 5 16.13 0.00 14.49
N HIS A 6 16.11 -0.41 13.22
CA HIS A 6 17.29 -0.74 12.43
C HIS A 6 17.29 0.07 11.13
N ARG A 7 18.48 0.48 10.67
CA ARG A 7 18.64 1.16 9.37
C ARG A 7 18.36 0.17 8.24
N VAL A 8 17.56 0.57 7.26
CA VAL A 8 17.36 -0.19 6.01
C VAL A 8 18.60 -0.06 5.14
N GLU A 9 19.13 -1.19 4.65
CA GLU A 9 20.33 -1.21 3.80
C GLU A 9 20.03 -1.42 2.32
N GLU A 10 18.98 -2.18 1.98
CA GLU A 10 18.56 -2.45 0.61
C GLU A 10 17.02 -2.43 0.51
N ILE A 11 16.52 -1.85 -0.59
CA ILE A 11 15.11 -1.88 -0.98
C ILE A 11 15.04 -2.44 -2.39
N LYS A 12 14.29 -3.54 -2.56
CA LYS A 12 14.05 -4.14 -3.86
C LYS A 12 12.58 -4.02 -4.20
N THR A 13 12.28 -3.24 -5.23
CA THR A 13 10.92 -3.05 -5.74
C THR A 13 10.70 -3.87 -7.01
N SER A 14 9.48 -4.40 -7.16
CA SER A 14 8.97 -4.85 -8.44
C SER A 14 8.27 -3.69 -9.16
N GLY A 15 7.44 -3.98 -10.16
CA GLY A 15 6.57 -2.97 -10.77
C GLY A 15 5.66 -2.28 -9.75
N GLU A 16 5.12 -1.13 -10.16
CA GLU A 16 4.25 -0.27 -9.35
C GLU A 16 2.86 -0.88 -9.17
N SER A 17 2.36 -0.89 -7.93
CA SER A 17 0.98 -1.29 -7.63
C SER A 17 -0.04 -0.20 -7.94
N PHE A 18 0.27 1.03 -7.54
CA PHE A 18 -0.50 2.24 -7.84
C PHE A 18 0.40 3.47 -7.70
N ASN A 19 -0.05 4.60 -8.27
CA ASN A 19 0.70 5.85 -8.36
C ASN A 19 -0.02 6.95 -7.57
N LEU A 20 0.68 7.56 -6.59
CA LEU A 20 0.14 8.60 -5.71
C LEU A 20 -0.19 9.93 -6.39
N TRP A 21 0.14 10.13 -7.65
CA TRP A 21 -0.19 11.34 -8.42
C TRP A 21 -1.29 11.10 -9.44
N HIS A 22 -1.46 9.86 -9.92
CA HIS A 22 -2.37 9.52 -11.00
C HIS A 22 -3.62 8.78 -10.52
N ASP A 23 -3.56 8.11 -9.37
CA ASP A 23 -4.60 7.17 -8.96
C ASP A 23 -5.53 7.78 -7.92
N GLU A 24 -6.16 8.90 -8.29
CA GLU A 24 -6.96 9.76 -7.41
C GLU A 24 -7.99 8.99 -6.57
N LYS A 25 -8.63 7.96 -7.14
CA LYS A 25 -9.62 7.15 -6.41
C LYS A 25 -9.00 6.32 -5.30
N ILE A 26 -7.82 5.74 -5.55
CA ILE A 26 -7.07 4.96 -4.56
C ILE A 26 -6.61 5.90 -3.45
N ILE A 27 -6.03 7.04 -3.81
CA ILE A 27 -5.51 8.05 -2.87
C ILE A 27 -6.63 8.56 -1.96
N LYS A 28 -7.78 8.98 -2.53
CA LYS A 28 -8.94 9.44 -1.75
C LYS A 28 -9.48 8.36 -0.81
N TRP A 29 -9.42 7.11 -1.22
CA TRP A 29 -9.84 6.00 -0.38
C TRP A 29 -8.87 5.83 0.80
N LEU A 30 -7.56 5.74 0.51
CA LEU A 30 -6.50 5.61 1.52
C LEU A 30 -6.54 6.77 2.53
N GLU A 31 -6.67 8.01 2.06
CA GLU A 31 -6.74 9.22 2.89
C GLU A 31 -7.92 9.19 3.85
N LYS A 32 -9.07 8.68 3.39
CA LYS A 32 -10.30 8.67 4.18
C LYS A 32 -10.38 7.51 5.18
N LYS A 33 -9.72 6.39 4.87
CA LYS A 33 -9.99 5.09 5.52
C LYS A 33 -8.80 4.52 6.28
N THR A 34 -7.59 5.05 6.07
CA THR A 34 -6.36 4.48 6.62
C THR A 34 -5.43 5.59 7.13
N PHE A 35 -4.35 5.19 7.80
CA PHE A 35 -3.27 6.10 8.21
C PHE A 35 -2.11 6.16 7.20
N PHE A 36 -2.35 5.77 5.94
CA PHE A 36 -1.32 5.61 4.91
C PHE A 36 -0.37 6.81 4.78
N PHE A 37 -0.91 8.03 4.84
CA PHE A 37 -0.13 9.25 4.64
C PHE A 37 0.60 9.71 5.91
N GLU A 38 0.23 9.23 7.10
CA GLU A 38 0.84 9.68 8.36
C GLU A 38 2.29 9.19 8.53
N SER A 39 2.66 8.12 7.83
CA SER A 39 4.01 7.56 7.86
C SER A 39 4.93 8.11 6.77
N LEU A 40 4.40 8.92 5.85
CA LEU A 40 5.17 9.55 4.77
C LEU A 40 5.73 10.90 5.23
N ASN A 41 6.79 11.36 4.56
CA ASN A 41 7.35 12.69 4.81
C ASN A 41 6.51 13.80 4.13
N GLU A 42 6.93 15.07 4.29
CA GLU A 42 6.24 16.23 3.72
C GLU A 42 6.14 16.20 2.18
N ASP A 43 7.00 15.44 1.52
CA ASP A 43 7.02 15.25 0.06
C ASP A 43 6.23 14.00 -0.39
N LEU A 44 5.51 13.33 0.52
CA LEU A 44 4.79 12.07 0.30
C LEU A 44 5.70 10.89 -0.08
N CYS A 45 6.96 10.92 0.35
CA CYS A 45 7.95 9.87 0.15
C CYS A 45 8.21 9.10 1.46
N GLY A 46 8.64 7.84 1.33
CA GLY A 46 9.01 7.00 2.46
C GLY A 46 8.33 5.63 2.44
N PHE A 47 8.09 5.07 3.62
CA PHE A 47 7.38 3.81 3.77
C PHE A 47 5.99 4.05 4.34
N ALA A 48 4.99 3.41 3.73
CA ALA A 48 3.63 3.38 4.23
C ALA A 48 3.15 1.95 4.38
N GLU A 49 2.34 1.71 5.40
CA GLU A 49 1.76 0.41 5.69
C GLU A 49 0.25 0.46 5.55
N VAL A 50 -0.32 -0.56 4.92
CA VAL A 50 -1.78 -0.73 4.78
C VAL A 50 -2.17 -2.11 5.25
N GLU A 51 -3.26 -2.22 5.99
CA GLU A 51 -3.82 -3.52 6.36
C GLU A 51 -4.28 -4.28 5.11
N VAL A 52 -4.03 -5.58 5.09
CA VAL A 52 -4.49 -6.45 4.00
C VAL A 52 -6.02 -6.39 3.89
N ASP A 53 -6.72 -6.26 5.01
CA ASP A 53 -8.18 -6.16 5.03
C ASP A 53 -8.69 -4.81 4.50
N ASP A 54 -7.95 -3.71 4.75
CA ASP A 54 -8.25 -2.41 4.13
C ASP A 54 -8.10 -2.48 2.60
N LEU A 55 -7.07 -3.14 2.09
CA LEU A 55 -6.91 -3.31 0.64
C LEU A 55 -8.03 -4.16 0.03
N LYS A 56 -8.48 -5.22 0.71
CA LYS A 56 -9.65 -6.01 0.27
C LYS A 56 -10.92 -5.15 0.27
N ALA A 57 -11.13 -4.33 1.30
CA ALA A 57 -12.27 -3.42 1.38
C ALA A 57 -12.23 -2.39 0.25
N MET A 58 -11.07 -1.81 -0.03
CA MET A 58 -10.85 -0.90 -1.15
C MET A 58 -11.19 -1.55 -2.48
N LEU A 59 -10.71 -2.77 -2.74
CA LEU A 59 -11.06 -3.51 -3.97
C LEU A 59 -12.57 -3.80 -4.07
N SER A 60 -13.24 -4.05 -2.95
CA SER A 60 -14.69 -4.24 -2.92
C SER A 60 -15.48 -2.94 -3.21
N GLU A 61 -15.02 -1.80 -2.68
CA GLU A 61 -15.73 -0.51 -2.79
C GLU A 61 -15.45 0.22 -4.11
N ILE A 62 -14.17 0.26 -4.51
CA ILE A 62 -13.70 1.04 -5.66
C ILE A 62 -12.99 0.21 -6.72
N GLY A 63 -12.85 -1.11 -6.55
CA GLY A 63 -12.16 -1.96 -7.53
C GLY A 63 -12.75 -1.83 -8.93
N GLY A 64 -14.08 -1.71 -9.05
CA GLY A 64 -14.81 -1.44 -10.29
C GLY A 64 -14.47 -0.12 -10.99
N GLN A 65 -13.80 0.80 -10.29
CA GLN A 65 -13.58 2.18 -10.68
C GLN A 65 -12.11 2.52 -10.98
N ILE A 66 -11.20 1.59 -10.70
CA ILE A 66 -9.76 1.68 -10.98
C ILE A 66 -9.41 0.83 -12.21
N SER A 67 -8.20 1.01 -12.75
CA SER A 67 -7.76 0.24 -13.92
C SER A 67 -7.58 -1.25 -13.58
N GLU A 68 -7.73 -2.11 -14.58
CA GLU A 68 -7.49 -3.56 -14.43
C GLU A 68 -6.05 -3.85 -13.99
N ARG A 69 -5.08 -3.05 -14.48
CA ARG A 69 -3.67 -3.17 -14.08
C ARG A 69 -3.50 -2.94 -12.58
N GLN A 70 -4.04 -1.84 -12.05
CA GLN A 70 -3.97 -1.54 -10.61
C GLN A 70 -4.65 -2.62 -9.79
N ARG A 71 -5.86 -3.02 -10.21
CA ARG A 71 -6.62 -4.06 -9.51
C ARG A 71 -5.80 -5.35 -9.40
N LYS A 72 -5.25 -5.83 -10.52
CA LYS A 72 -4.41 -7.03 -10.55
C LYS A 72 -3.18 -6.90 -9.68
N SER A 73 -2.51 -5.75 -9.71
CA SER A 73 -1.32 -5.54 -8.88
C SER A 73 -1.65 -5.58 -7.39
N ILE A 74 -2.76 -4.97 -6.96
CA ILE A 74 -3.20 -5.00 -5.56
C ILE A 74 -3.67 -6.40 -5.15
N GLU A 75 -4.36 -7.13 -6.04
CA GLU A 75 -4.73 -8.53 -5.81
C GLU A 75 -3.49 -9.43 -5.64
N ASP A 76 -2.45 -9.21 -6.44
CA ASP A 76 -1.17 -9.90 -6.31
C ASP A 76 -0.47 -9.56 -4.99
N ASP A 77 -0.46 -8.29 -4.58
CA ASP A 77 0.07 -7.85 -3.28
C ASP A 77 -0.63 -8.57 -2.12
N ILE A 78 -1.97 -8.58 -2.12
CA ILE A 78 -2.79 -9.28 -1.11
C ILE A 78 -2.46 -10.77 -1.07
N ARG A 79 -2.31 -11.41 -2.24
CA ARG A 79 -1.96 -12.83 -2.32
C ARG A 79 -0.57 -13.11 -1.76
N ILE A 80 0.42 -12.24 -2.05
CA ILE A 80 1.77 -12.37 -1.51
C ILE A 80 1.76 -12.23 0.01
N ALA A 81 1.04 -11.23 0.54
CA ALA A 81 0.91 -11.02 1.99
C ALA A 81 0.27 -12.23 2.69
N ALA A 82 -0.79 -12.80 2.10
CA ALA A 82 -1.42 -14.02 2.60
C ALA A 82 -0.46 -15.23 2.62
N GLY A 83 0.43 -15.35 1.61
CA GLY A 83 1.47 -16.39 1.58
C GLY A 83 2.56 -16.21 2.64
N GLN A 84 2.68 -15.02 3.22
CA GLN A 84 3.67 -14.67 4.25
C GLN A 84 3.06 -14.59 5.67
N ASP A 85 1.77 -14.87 5.82
CA ASP A 85 1.00 -14.65 7.06
C ASP A 85 1.11 -13.21 7.60
N SER A 86 1.28 -12.24 6.69
CA SER A 86 1.39 -10.82 7.03
C SER A 86 0.02 -10.16 7.03
N TRP A 87 -0.24 -9.34 8.05
CA TRP A 87 -1.50 -8.60 8.19
C TRP A 87 -1.45 -7.23 7.52
N TYR A 88 -0.24 -6.78 7.16
CA TYR A 88 0.02 -5.49 6.52
C TYR A 88 0.89 -5.67 5.28
N ILE A 89 0.76 -4.72 4.36
CA ILE A 89 1.63 -4.55 3.19
C ILE A 89 2.37 -3.24 3.34
N ARG A 90 3.70 -3.26 3.19
CA ARG A 90 4.54 -2.07 3.23
C ARG A 90 4.86 -1.61 1.81
N TYR A 91 4.42 -0.41 1.46
CA TYR A 91 4.72 0.28 0.22
C TYR A 91 5.89 1.23 0.41
N TYR A 92 6.78 1.28 -0.58
CA TYR A 92 7.82 2.30 -0.68
C TYR A 92 7.41 3.34 -1.72
N CYS A 93 7.25 4.59 -1.29
CA CYS A 93 6.80 5.72 -2.10
C CYS A 93 7.98 6.66 -2.36
N PHE A 94 8.20 7.02 -3.64
CA PHE A 94 9.29 7.88 -4.09
C PHE A 94 8.90 8.66 -5.35
#